data_AF-A0A2W5BKE7-F1
#
_entry.id   AF-A0A2W5BKE7-F1
#
_cell.length_a   1.000
_cell.length_b   1.000
_cell.length_c   1.000
_cell.angle_alpha   90.00
_cell.angle_beta   90.00
_cell.angle_gamma   90.00
#
_symmetry.space_group_name_H-M   'P 1'
#
loop_
_entity.id
_entity.type
_entity.pdbx_description
1 polymer ?
#
loop_
_entity_poly.entity_id
_entity_poly.type
_entity_poly.pdbx_seq_one_letter_code
_entity_poly.pdbx_strand_id
1 'polypeptide(L)'
;MLSHNDLEQFLFQKAPPVLGENEVRELERIASLDVSDFKEADVREEIINPILKIIGHQKGQEYSVEREKHIRFVGRKDKYIDYNLTIWEQNFWLIEAKRPDQNQKSFAYKEAQQAMEYAAHPEIRAALVVLCDGIKLEIFDRDENVEAPILSILIKEITQEYNAIAKYLDPLNVWFFYRRRLLKELTRAFEKEGNFTRVEEFKKSMDRHLDKMRGQILDNYRASIKKDNNKYPDILRSATIEDIVEAHFFVEHSVPAMEIMSNILLEECKKTSAFKIIYRIFPDDPRDANDAYFVNALHFLIRLDASELQLDWAPDWLGGQNCRSDKSNLLKKIIPLLLDHFSTDEPRKIISLTAAAYRRLAKILCISNPDMWKVAELKHVATRFFYSEFSWEQHVSSAERNLIGQWNNIALMETAEFVRRHKPSNGKFNTNKAKAEFLKILETEKALLSKFPNYGQLRSEANTGELYPTDISCVLYDNLGHGALCVLKDNGKWREYVLSKHKNLILELAALGSWSAQEILGKNIYFGNKHEIASERFFYGDEALYITMTKAYAP
;
A
#
# COMPACT_ATOMS: atom_id res chain seq x y z
N MET A 1 -9.10 -12.58 -20.20
CA MET A 1 -8.03 -12.58 -19.19
C MET A 1 -6.82 -11.92 -19.83
N LEU A 2 -6.17 -10.97 -19.14
CA LEU A 2 -4.90 -10.41 -19.60
C LEU A 2 -3.85 -11.54 -19.65
N SER A 3 -3.03 -11.57 -20.69
CA SER A 3 -1.90 -12.49 -20.78
C SER A 3 -0.78 -12.07 -19.82
N HIS A 4 0.16 -12.97 -19.54
CA HIS A 4 1.34 -12.64 -18.72
C HIS A 4 2.15 -11.48 -19.34
N ASN A 5 2.29 -11.46 -20.67
CA ASN A 5 2.94 -10.37 -21.40
C ASN A 5 2.22 -9.02 -21.22
N ASP A 6 0.88 -9.02 -21.14
CA ASP A 6 0.13 -7.79 -20.93
C ASP A 6 0.41 -7.23 -19.53
N LEU A 7 0.52 -8.08 -18.51
CA LEU A 7 0.83 -7.66 -17.14
C LEU A 7 2.24 -7.08 -17.02
N GLU A 8 3.23 -7.70 -17.68
CA GLU A 8 4.59 -7.17 -17.72
C GLU A 8 4.66 -5.79 -18.38
N GLN A 9 3.88 -5.55 -19.43
CA GLN A 9 3.86 -4.23 -20.08
C GLN A 9 3.37 -3.13 -19.13
N PHE A 10 2.37 -3.41 -18.29
CA PHE A 10 1.86 -2.46 -17.30
C PHE A 10 2.84 -2.17 -16.15
N LEU A 11 3.77 -3.09 -15.83
CA LEU A 11 4.82 -2.83 -14.85
C LEU A 11 5.86 -1.81 -15.32
N PHE A 12 5.98 -1.62 -16.65
CA PHE A 12 6.88 -0.65 -17.28
C PHE A 12 6.11 0.43 -18.03
N GLN A 13 5.02 0.90 -17.44
CA GLN A 13 4.26 2.04 -17.94
C GLN A 13 3.48 2.71 -16.81
N LYS A 14 3.19 4.00 -16.99
CA LYS A 14 2.24 4.77 -16.18
C LYS A 14 1.04 5.21 -16.98
N ALA A 15 -0.10 5.31 -16.29
CA ALA A 15 -1.23 6.07 -16.79
C ALA A 15 -0.78 7.52 -17.03
N PRO A 16 -1.15 8.13 -18.17
CA PRO A 16 -0.98 9.57 -18.37
C PRO A 16 -1.63 10.36 -17.22
N PRO A 17 -1.01 11.45 -16.76
CA PRO A 17 -1.60 12.29 -15.72
C PRO A 17 -2.92 12.90 -16.21
N VAL A 18 -3.88 13.04 -15.29
CA VAL A 18 -5.13 13.74 -15.57
C VAL A 18 -4.84 15.23 -15.65
N LEU A 19 -5.19 15.85 -16.77
CA LEU A 19 -5.01 17.28 -16.99
C LEU A 19 -6.01 18.09 -16.15
N GLY A 20 -5.55 19.19 -15.56
CA GLY A 20 -6.41 20.20 -14.97
C GLY A 20 -6.98 21.15 -16.02
N GLU A 21 -7.91 22.02 -15.60
CA GLU A 21 -8.57 22.96 -16.50
C GLU A 21 -7.60 23.91 -17.22
N ASN A 22 -6.53 24.32 -16.53
CA ASN A 22 -5.54 25.22 -17.11
C ASN A 22 -4.70 24.54 -18.18
N GLU A 23 -4.27 23.29 -17.96
CA GLU A 23 -3.55 22.54 -18.97
C GLU A 23 -4.41 22.27 -20.20
N VAL A 24 -5.69 21.92 -20.02
CA VAL A 24 -6.62 21.72 -21.14
C VAL A 24 -6.78 22.99 -21.96
N ARG A 25 -7.01 24.14 -21.31
CA ARG A 25 -7.12 25.44 -22.01
C ARG A 25 -5.85 25.80 -22.77
N GLU A 26 -4.68 25.47 -22.21
CA GLU A 26 -3.41 25.74 -22.88
C GLU A 26 -3.22 24.83 -24.10
N LEU A 27 -3.63 23.56 -24.04
CA LEU A 27 -3.66 22.69 -25.23
C LEU A 27 -4.63 23.20 -26.30
N GLU A 28 -5.81 23.68 -25.89
CA GLU A 28 -6.78 24.31 -26.81
C GLU A 28 -6.21 25.57 -27.46
N ARG A 29 -5.49 26.42 -26.69
CA ARG A 29 -4.79 27.59 -27.24
C ARG A 29 -3.80 27.15 -28.31
N ILE A 30 -2.93 26.19 -28.00
CA ILE A 30 -1.93 25.67 -28.93
C ILE A 30 -2.59 25.13 -30.21
N ALA A 31 -3.66 24.35 -30.06
CA ALA A 31 -4.39 23.76 -31.17
C ALA A 31 -5.00 24.82 -32.12
N SER A 32 -5.27 26.03 -31.61
CA SER A 32 -5.89 27.13 -32.36
C SER A 32 -4.90 28.10 -33.02
N LEU A 33 -3.59 27.92 -32.81
CA LEU A 33 -2.58 28.82 -33.36
C LEU A 33 -2.52 28.75 -34.89
N ASP A 34 -2.47 29.92 -35.53
CA ASP A 34 -2.09 30.02 -36.94
C ASP A 34 -0.55 30.09 -37.03
N VAL A 35 0.04 28.99 -37.47
CA VAL A 35 1.49 28.82 -37.55
C VAL A 35 2.10 29.25 -38.89
N SER A 36 1.31 29.79 -39.82
CA SER A 36 1.75 30.07 -41.19
C SER A 36 2.99 30.98 -41.27
N ASP A 37 3.10 31.94 -40.36
CA ASP A 37 4.21 32.90 -40.29
C ASP A 37 5.27 32.56 -39.23
N PHE A 38 5.13 31.42 -38.54
CA PHE A 38 6.05 31.05 -37.47
C PHE A 38 7.45 30.75 -38.00
N LYS A 39 8.44 31.17 -37.22
CA LYS A 39 9.83 30.70 -37.33
C LYS A 39 10.03 29.56 -36.33
N GLU A 40 11.16 28.89 -36.46
CA GLU A 40 11.55 27.81 -35.55
C GLU A 40 11.54 28.26 -34.08
N ALA A 41 12.01 29.49 -33.78
CA ALA A 41 11.97 30.06 -32.44
C ALA A 41 10.53 30.23 -31.90
N ASP A 42 9.57 30.56 -32.76
CA ASP A 42 8.16 30.70 -32.38
C ASP A 42 7.55 29.33 -32.09
N VAL A 43 7.87 28.31 -32.90
CA VAL A 43 7.48 26.91 -32.63
C VAL A 43 8.04 26.43 -31.29
N ARG A 44 9.28 26.78 -30.97
CA ARG A 44 9.92 26.46 -29.69
C ARG A 44 9.17 27.07 -28.50
N GLU A 45 8.88 28.37 -28.55
CA GLU A 45 8.31 29.11 -27.42
C GLU A 45 6.80 28.95 -27.28
N GLU A 46 6.04 28.96 -28.37
CA GLU A 46 4.57 28.97 -28.35
C GLU A 46 3.95 27.57 -28.32
N ILE A 47 4.67 26.54 -28.79
CA ILE A 47 4.14 25.18 -28.96
C ILE A 47 4.93 24.17 -28.12
N ILE A 48 6.22 23.99 -28.38
CA ILE A 48 7.02 22.94 -27.73
C ILE A 48 7.14 23.20 -26.23
N ASN A 49 7.46 24.43 -25.83
CA ASN A 49 7.65 24.78 -24.42
C ASN A 49 6.39 24.54 -23.55
N PRO A 50 5.19 25.01 -23.93
CA PRO A 50 3.98 24.72 -23.17
C PRO A 50 3.66 23.22 -23.12
N ILE A 51 3.81 22.50 -24.24
CA ILE A 51 3.61 21.04 -24.27
C ILE A 51 4.54 20.34 -23.27
N LEU A 52 5.83 20.69 -23.26
CA LEU A 52 6.80 20.09 -22.33
C LEU A 52 6.43 20.36 -20.86
N LYS A 53 5.95 21.58 -20.55
CA LYS A 53 5.49 21.91 -19.19
C LYS A 53 4.28 21.07 -18.79
N ILE A 54 3.32 20.86 -19.70
CA ILE A 54 2.09 20.07 -19.47
C ILE A 54 2.42 18.57 -19.33
N ILE A 55 3.41 18.07 -20.08
CA ILE A 55 3.89 16.67 -19.97
C ILE A 55 4.68 16.46 -18.67
N GLY A 56 5.16 17.51 -18.01
CA GLY A 56 5.81 17.45 -16.70
C GLY A 56 7.32 17.71 -16.69
N HIS A 57 7.89 18.20 -17.79
CA HIS A 57 9.30 18.58 -17.87
C HIS A 57 9.50 20.05 -17.51
N GLN A 58 10.29 20.34 -16.47
CA GLN A 58 10.56 21.71 -16.00
C GLN A 58 12.01 21.88 -15.55
N LYS A 59 12.64 22.99 -15.97
CA LYS A 59 14.05 23.29 -15.62
C LYS A 59 14.24 23.36 -14.11
N GLY A 60 15.25 22.64 -13.60
CA GLY A 60 15.62 22.65 -12.18
C GLY A 60 14.79 21.71 -11.29
N GLN A 61 13.91 20.90 -11.88
CA GLN A 61 13.25 19.78 -11.19
C GLN A 61 13.96 18.44 -11.49
N GLU A 62 13.50 17.36 -10.87
CA GLU A 62 14.03 15.99 -11.08
C GLU A 62 13.88 15.52 -12.54
N TYR A 63 12.99 16.16 -13.31
CA TYR A 63 12.79 16.01 -14.75
C TYR A 63 13.08 17.35 -15.45
N SER A 64 14.33 17.55 -15.84
CA SER A 64 14.81 18.85 -16.29
C SER A 64 14.95 18.91 -17.81
N VAL A 65 14.84 20.14 -18.33
CA VAL A 65 15.05 20.45 -19.74
C VAL A 65 16.33 21.26 -19.88
N GLU A 66 17.30 20.73 -20.61
CA GLU A 66 18.49 21.45 -21.03
C GLU A 66 18.27 21.97 -22.46
N ARG A 67 18.28 23.29 -22.62
CA ARG A 67 18.20 23.93 -23.93
C ARG A 67 19.59 24.22 -24.46
N GLU A 68 19.74 24.20 -25.78
CA GLU A 68 20.98 24.56 -26.48
C GLU A 68 22.21 23.79 -25.98
N LYS A 69 22.03 22.49 -25.74
CA LYS A 69 23.13 21.64 -25.27
C LYS A 69 24.22 21.56 -26.33
N HIS A 70 25.44 21.89 -25.91
CA HIS A 70 26.63 21.89 -26.74
C HIS A 70 27.17 20.47 -26.92
N ILE A 71 27.36 20.05 -28.17
CA ILE A 71 27.98 18.77 -28.53
C ILE A 71 29.04 18.94 -29.63
N ARG A 72 30.07 18.08 -29.60
CA ARG A 72 31.18 18.12 -30.54
C ARG A 72 31.37 16.79 -31.25
N PHE A 73 31.41 16.85 -32.57
CA PHE A 73 31.80 15.72 -33.42
C PHE A 73 33.21 15.94 -33.96
N VAL A 74 33.94 14.85 -34.17
CA VAL A 74 35.28 14.88 -34.76
C VAL A 74 35.23 15.66 -36.09
N GLY A 75 36.03 16.72 -36.20
CA GLY A 75 36.21 17.50 -37.42
C GLY A 75 35.05 18.43 -37.82
N ARG A 76 34.03 18.64 -36.96
CA ARG A 76 32.93 19.59 -37.23
C ARG A 76 32.92 20.76 -36.25
N LYS A 77 32.31 21.88 -36.68
CA LYS A 77 31.99 23.03 -35.81
C LYS A 77 31.00 22.61 -34.72
N ASP A 78 31.01 23.37 -33.63
CA ASP A 78 30.09 23.23 -32.50
C ASP A 78 28.63 23.14 -32.97
N LYS A 79 27.90 22.15 -32.45
CA LYS A 79 26.47 21.97 -32.72
C LYS A 79 25.67 22.12 -31.41
N TYR A 80 24.47 22.66 -31.55
CA TYR A 80 23.54 22.94 -30.45
C TYR A 80 22.23 22.21 -30.71
N ILE A 81 21.68 21.59 -29.68
CA ILE A 81 20.40 20.87 -29.70
C ILE A 81 19.34 21.76 -29.08
N ASP A 82 18.15 21.84 -29.68
CA ASP A 82 17.06 22.67 -29.16
C ASP A 82 16.64 22.25 -27.75
N TYR A 83 16.31 20.95 -27.58
CA TYR A 83 15.93 20.40 -26.29
C TYR A 83 16.57 19.04 -26.06
N ASN A 84 17.27 18.93 -24.94
CA ASN A 84 17.76 17.69 -24.40
C ASN A 84 17.13 17.47 -23.02
N LEU A 85 16.37 16.39 -22.87
CA LEU A 85 15.56 16.16 -21.68
C LEU A 85 16.20 15.12 -20.78
N THR A 86 16.32 15.47 -19.50
CA THR A 86 16.93 14.64 -18.47
C THR A 86 15.93 14.13 -17.46
N ILE A 87 16.11 12.87 -17.07
CA ILE A 87 15.43 12.27 -15.92
C ILE A 87 16.53 11.88 -14.95
N TRP A 88 16.54 12.45 -13.73
CA TRP A 88 17.64 12.23 -12.78
C TRP A 88 19.03 12.45 -13.42
N GLU A 89 19.17 13.55 -14.17
CA GLU A 89 20.41 14.00 -14.82
C GLU A 89 20.95 13.09 -15.95
N GLN A 90 20.21 12.05 -16.34
CA GLN A 90 20.52 11.24 -17.51
C GLN A 90 19.67 11.66 -18.71
N ASN A 91 20.28 11.73 -19.89
CA ASN A 91 19.63 12.11 -21.14
C ASN A 91 18.86 10.90 -21.70
N PHE A 92 17.57 11.05 -21.98
CA PHE A 92 16.75 9.94 -22.50
C PHE A 92 16.14 10.20 -23.87
N TRP A 93 15.85 11.45 -24.18
CA TRP A 93 15.22 11.84 -25.44
C TRP A 93 15.50 13.30 -25.79
N LEU A 94 15.27 13.65 -27.05
CA LEU A 94 15.48 15.00 -27.56
C LEU A 94 14.32 15.47 -28.44
N ILE A 95 14.18 16.78 -28.56
CA ILE A 95 13.30 17.44 -29.54
C ILE A 95 14.14 18.33 -30.44
N GLU A 96 13.89 18.24 -31.74
CA GLU A 96 14.38 19.18 -32.74
C GLU A 96 13.19 19.96 -33.31
N ALA A 97 13.24 21.29 -33.22
CA ALA A 97 12.23 22.15 -33.79
C ALA A 97 12.54 22.43 -35.27
N LYS A 98 11.49 22.58 -36.08
CA LYS A 98 11.60 22.99 -37.49
C LYS A 98 10.60 24.10 -37.79
N ARG A 99 10.82 24.76 -38.92
CA ARG A 99 9.87 25.76 -39.43
C ARG A 99 8.65 25.04 -40.02
N PRO A 100 7.42 25.56 -39.79
CA PRO A 100 6.22 25.03 -40.43
C PRO A 100 6.34 25.02 -41.97
N ASP A 101 6.04 23.87 -42.59
CA ASP A 101 5.88 23.76 -44.04
C ASP A 101 4.57 23.03 -44.38
N GLN A 102 3.56 23.80 -44.80
CA GLN A 102 2.25 23.29 -45.15
C GLN A 102 2.27 22.34 -46.38
N ASN A 103 3.32 22.39 -47.20
CA ASN A 103 3.44 21.56 -48.39
C ASN A 103 4.08 20.20 -48.09
N GLN A 104 4.64 20.00 -46.89
CA GLN A 104 5.42 18.82 -46.54
C GLN A 104 4.63 17.89 -45.61
N LYS A 105 4.24 16.71 -46.11
CA LYS A 105 3.46 15.74 -45.31
C LYS A 105 4.28 15.09 -44.21
N SER A 106 5.53 14.70 -44.47
CA SER A 106 6.47 14.11 -43.49
C SER A 106 7.68 15.02 -43.28
N PHE A 107 8.51 14.83 -42.26
CA PHE A 107 9.80 15.54 -42.17
C PHE A 107 10.76 15.12 -43.30
N ALA A 108 11.66 16.03 -43.70
CA ALA A 108 12.59 15.76 -44.79
C ALA A 108 13.77 14.93 -44.28
N TYR A 109 14.37 14.13 -45.17
CA TYR A 109 15.51 13.27 -44.82
C TYR A 109 16.64 14.01 -44.09
N LYS A 110 16.98 15.23 -44.52
CA LYS A 110 18.05 16.03 -43.89
C LYS A 110 17.71 16.43 -42.45
N GLU A 111 16.44 16.72 -42.18
CA GLU A 111 15.96 17.14 -40.85
C GLU A 111 15.97 15.95 -39.89
N ALA A 112 15.44 14.81 -40.35
CA ALA A 112 15.48 13.56 -39.59
C ALA A 112 16.93 13.09 -39.36
N GLN A 113 17.79 13.12 -40.38
CA GLN A 113 19.20 12.75 -40.26
C GLN A 113 19.91 13.58 -39.17
N GLN A 114 19.66 14.90 -39.14
CA GLN A 114 20.27 15.78 -38.15
C GLN A 114 19.90 15.38 -36.71
N ALA A 115 18.61 15.18 -36.44
CA ALA A 115 18.13 14.79 -35.11
C ALA A 115 18.64 13.39 -34.71
N MET A 116 18.73 12.45 -35.65
CA MET A 116 19.28 11.11 -35.41
C MET A 116 20.79 11.14 -35.13
N GLU A 117 21.55 11.97 -35.83
CA GLU A 117 22.98 12.20 -35.54
C GLU A 117 23.18 12.67 -34.10
N TYR A 118 22.32 13.58 -33.60
CA TYR A 118 22.36 14.05 -32.23
C TYR A 118 22.02 12.92 -31.25
N ALA A 119 20.94 12.19 -31.52
CA ALA A 119 20.49 11.12 -30.63
C ALA A 119 21.56 10.03 -30.43
N ALA A 120 22.37 9.74 -31.45
CA ALA A 120 23.44 8.75 -31.39
C ALA A 120 24.70 9.22 -30.62
N HIS A 121 24.85 10.52 -30.34
CA HIS A 121 26.05 11.04 -29.69
C HIS A 121 26.21 10.46 -28.27
N PRO A 122 27.42 10.04 -27.83
CA PRO A 122 27.62 9.39 -26.53
C PRO A 122 27.23 10.22 -25.31
N GLU A 123 27.26 11.55 -25.42
CA GLU A 123 26.82 12.43 -24.33
C GLU A 123 25.30 12.55 -24.26
N ILE A 124 24.56 12.27 -25.33
CA ILE A 124 23.08 12.38 -25.38
C ILE A 124 22.46 10.99 -25.26
N ARG A 125 22.84 10.06 -26.15
CA ARG A 125 22.31 8.68 -26.18
C ARG A 125 20.78 8.60 -26.10
N ALA A 126 20.09 9.54 -26.73
CA ALA A 126 18.64 9.57 -26.76
C ALA A 126 18.09 8.35 -27.50
N ALA A 127 17.11 7.68 -26.89
CA ALA A 127 16.43 6.55 -27.47
C ALA A 127 15.21 7.00 -28.31
N LEU A 128 14.53 8.05 -27.83
CA LEU A 128 13.42 8.68 -28.54
C LEU A 128 13.89 9.99 -29.19
N VAL A 129 13.46 10.19 -30.42
CA VAL A 129 13.71 11.42 -31.19
C VAL A 129 12.37 12.02 -31.56
N VAL A 130 12.17 13.30 -31.25
CA VAL A 130 10.94 14.01 -31.57
C VAL A 130 11.23 15.16 -32.52
N LEU A 131 10.43 15.24 -33.58
CA LEU A 131 10.46 16.32 -34.55
C LEU A 131 9.14 17.09 -34.46
N CYS A 132 9.21 18.42 -34.43
CA CYS A 132 8.03 19.27 -34.39
C CYS A 132 8.24 20.53 -35.25
N ASP A 133 7.31 20.78 -36.18
CA ASP A 133 7.31 21.97 -37.04
C ASP A 133 6.17 22.95 -36.70
N GLY A 134 5.42 22.69 -35.63
CA GLY A 134 4.25 23.46 -35.23
C GLY A 134 2.95 23.07 -35.93
N ILE A 135 3.01 22.31 -37.05
CA ILE A 135 1.84 21.71 -37.71
C ILE A 135 1.65 20.28 -37.23
N LYS A 136 2.75 19.54 -37.10
CA LYS A 136 2.79 18.13 -36.68
C LYS A 136 3.88 17.87 -35.65
N LEU A 137 3.69 16.79 -34.90
CA LEU A 137 4.67 16.24 -33.97
C LEU A 137 4.85 14.75 -34.27
N GLU A 138 6.09 14.35 -34.50
CA GLU A 138 6.46 12.96 -34.81
C GLU A 138 7.48 12.43 -33.81
N ILE A 139 7.20 11.28 -33.21
CA ILE A 139 8.07 10.57 -32.28
C ILE A 139 8.65 9.34 -32.98
N PHE A 140 9.96 9.15 -32.90
CA PHE A 140 10.66 8.00 -33.46
C PHE A 140 11.38 7.23 -32.36
N ASP A 141 11.37 5.90 -32.45
CA ASP A 141 12.28 5.03 -31.71
C ASP A 141 13.50 4.78 -32.59
N ARG A 142 14.63 5.39 -32.20
CA ARG A 142 15.89 5.37 -32.97
C ARG A 142 16.39 3.96 -33.25
N ASP A 143 16.14 3.02 -32.34
CA ASP A 143 16.72 1.69 -32.42
C ASP A 143 15.74 0.63 -32.98
N GLU A 144 14.45 0.99 -33.13
CA GLU A 144 13.41 0.12 -33.72
C GLU A 144 13.10 0.48 -35.17
N ASN A 145 12.71 1.74 -35.44
CA ASN A 145 12.38 2.19 -36.79
C ASN A 145 12.59 3.70 -36.95
N VAL A 146 13.46 4.08 -37.88
CA VAL A 146 13.79 5.48 -38.21
C VAL A 146 13.11 5.98 -39.48
N GLU A 147 12.43 5.10 -40.23
CA GLU A 147 11.69 5.45 -41.45
C GLU A 147 10.23 5.83 -41.15
N ALA A 148 9.65 5.22 -40.11
CA ALA A 148 8.28 5.48 -39.69
C ALA A 148 8.24 5.89 -38.22
N PRO A 149 7.54 6.98 -37.86
CA PRO A 149 7.37 7.38 -36.48
C PRO A 149 6.50 6.37 -35.72
N ILE A 150 6.79 6.18 -34.43
CA ILE A 150 5.94 5.40 -33.52
C ILE A 150 4.65 6.15 -33.17
N LEU A 151 4.66 7.48 -33.30
CA LEU A 151 3.50 8.35 -33.16
C LEU A 151 3.66 9.56 -34.08
N SER A 152 2.65 9.86 -34.88
CA SER A 152 2.56 11.09 -35.68
C SER A 152 1.19 11.71 -35.44
N ILE A 153 1.16 12.98 -35.05
CA ILE A 153 -0.06 13.71 -34.74
C ILE A 153 -0.04 15.09 -35.38
N LEU A 154 -1.22 15.68 -35.59
CA LEU A 154 -1.36 17.08 -35.94
C LEU A 154 -1.50 17.91 -34.67
N ILE A 155 -0.79 19.04 -34.59
CA ILE A 155 -0.83 19.93 -33.41
C ILE A 155 -2.24 20.47 -33.15
N LYS A 156 -3.05 20.67 -34.19
CA LYS A 156 -4.48 21.04 -34.07
C LYS A 156 -5.34 19.99 -33.34
N GLU A 157 -4.87 18.74 -33.26
CA GLU A 157 -5.55 17.61 -32.61
C GLU A 157 -4.94 17.28 -31.23
N ILE A 158 -4.00 18.10 -30.76
CA ILE A 158 -3.21 17.80 -29.56
C ILE A 158 -4.04 17.58 -28.29
N THR A 159 -5.17 18.27 -28.15
CA THR A 159 -6.07 18.08 -27.00
C THR A 159 -6.65 16.66 -26.95
N GLN A 160 -6.90 16.04 -28.11
CA GLN A 160 -7.42 14.68 -28.22
C GLN A 160 -6.29 13.65 -28.11
N GLU A 161 -5.13 13.96 -28.70
CA GLU A 161 -3.99 13.05 -28.78
C GLU A 161 -3.00 13.16 -27.60
N TYR A 162 -3.23 14.05 -26.64
CA TYR A 162 -2.34 14.27 -25.50
C TYR A 162 -1.94 12.97 -24.79
N ASN A 163 -2.91 12.09 -24.53
CA ASN A 163 -2.65 10.82 -23.84
C ASN A 163 -1.70 9.91 -24.64
N ALA A 164 -1.77 9.94 -25.98
CA ALA A 164 -0.86 9.21 -26.83
C ALA A 164 0.56 9.77 -26.73
N ILE A 165 0.72 11.10 -26.69
CA ILE A 165 2.02 11.77 -26.50
C ILE A 165 2.59 11.43 -25.11
N ALA A 166 1.81 11.63 -24.05
CA ALA A 166 2.22 11.41 -22.66
C ALA A 166 2.61 9.95 -22.40
N LYS A 167 1.98 8.99 -23.09
CA LYS A 167 2.39 7.58 -23.03
C LYS A 167 3.86 7.34 -23.42
N TYR A 168 4.44 8.19 -24.25
CA TYR A 168 5.84 8.09 -24.67
C TYR A 168 6.76 9.12 -24.01
N LEU A 169 6.28 10.35 -23.81
CA LEU A 169 7.12 11.50 -23.46
C LEU A 169 6.97 11.97 -22.00
N ASP A 170 5.98 11.46 -21.26
CA ASP A 170 5.92 11.66 -19.80
C ASP A 170 7.24 11.19 -19.15
N PRO A 171 7.82 11.94 -18.20
CA PRO A 171 9.12 11.60 -17.62
C PRO A 171 9.22 10.16 -17.11
N LEU A 172 8.19 9.64 -16.44
CA LEU A 172 8.22 8.27 -15.94
C LEU A 172 8.08 7.26 -17.07
N ASN A 173 7.22 7.52 -18.05
CA ASN A 173 7.07 6.64 -19.22
C ASN A 173 8.33 6.58 -20.08
N VAL A 174 9.06 7.68 -20.25
CA VAL A 174 10.37 7.70 -20.93
C VAL A 174 11.37 6.83 -20.18
N TRP A 175 11.43 6.95 -18.85
CA TRP A 175 12.29 6.10 -18.03
C TRP A 175 11.93 4.62 -18.18
N PHE A 176 10.64 4.28 -18.16
CA PHE A 176 10.21 2.91 -18.37
C PHE A 176 10.43 2.41 -19.80
N PHE A 177 10.33 3.28 -20.79
CA PHE A 177 10.71 2.97 -22.16
C PHE A 177 12.17 2.53 -22.23
N TYR A 178 13.08 3.24 -21.56
CA TYR A 178 14.49 2.84 -21.47
C TYR A 178 14.66 1.46 -20.79
N ARG A 179 13.91 1.16 -19.73
CA ARG A 179 13.94 -0.18 -19.10
C ARG A 179 13.45 -1.28 -20.03
N ARG A 180 12.35 -1.07 -20.76
CA ARG A 180 11.83 -2.02 -21.76
C ARG A 180 12.87 -2.26 -22.87
N ARG A 181 13.56 -1.21 -23.29
CA ARG A 181 14.65 -1.31 -24.27
C ARG A 181 15.79 -2.22 -23.78
N LEU A 182 16.22 -2.11 -22.52
CA LEU A 182 17.27 -2.99 -21.99
C LEU A 182 16.88 -4.47 -22.10
N LEU A 183 15.61 -4.81 -21.87
CA LEU A 183 15.10 -6.17 -22.04
C LEU A 183 15.09 -6.62 -23.51
N LYS A 184 14.74 -5.72 -24.45
CA LYS A 184 14.83 -5.99 -25.90
C LYS A 184 16.27 -6.26 -26.34
N GLU A 185 17.23 -5.43 -25.90
CA GLU A 185 18.66 -5.62 -26.21
C GLU A 185 19.19 -6.91 -25.63
N LEU A 186 18.78 -7.26 -24.40
CA LEU A 186 19.10 -8.54 -23.80
C LEU A 186 18.56 -9.69 -24.66
N THR A 187 17.30 -9.60 -25.09
CA THR A 187 16.69 -10.61 -25.97
C THR A 187 17.50 -10.76 -27.25
N ARG A 188 17.83 -9.65 -27.92
CA ARG A 188 18.63 -9.65 -29.16
C ARG A 188 20.02 -10.25 -28.99
N ALA A 189 20.67 -10.02 -27.85
CA ALA A 189 21.99 -10.55 -27.55
C ALA A 189 21.99 -12.09 -27.39
N PHE A 190 20.90 -12.66 -26.87
CA PHE A 190 20.79 -14.09 -26.57
C PHE A 190 19.91 -14.89 -27.53
N GLU A 191 19.15 -14.24 -28.42
CA GLU A 191 18.22 -14.90 -29.37
C GLU A 191 18.89 -16.01 -30.21
N LYS A 192 20.19 -15.84 -30.50
CA LYS A 192 21.00 -16.79 -31.27
C LYS A 192 22.05 -17.54 -30.43
N GLU A 193 22.02 -17.42 -29.10
CA GLU A 193 22.95 -18.12 -28.22
C GLU A 193 22.60 -19.61 -28.15
N GLY A 194 23.57 -20.47 -28.47
CA GLY A 194 23.41 -21.93 -28.47
C GLY A 194 23.95 -22.60 -27.20
N ASN A 195 24.67 -21.85 -26.34
CA ASN A 195 25.30 -22.37 -25.13
C ASN A 195 24.50 -21.98 -23.88
N PHE A 196 23.74 -22.93 -23.35
CA PHE A 196 22.94 -22.74 -22.14
C PHE A 196 23.76 -22.31 -20.91
N THR A 197 24.98 -22.82 -20.75
CA THR A 197 25.84 -22.47 -19.61
C THR A 197 26.17 -20.97 -19.58
N ARG A 198 26.34 -20.33 -20.75
CA ARG A 198 26.62 -18.88 -20.82
C ARG A 198 25.44 -18.04 -20.36
N VAL A 199 24.21 -18.49 -20.61
CA VAL A 199 23.00 -17.82 -20.11
C VAL A 199 22.97 -17.83 -18.59
N GLU A 200 23.25 -18.98 -17.97
CA GLU A 200 23.30 -19.13 -16.51
C GLU A 200 24.44 -18.31 -15.87
N GLU A 201 25.63 -18.28 -16.49
CA GLU A 201 26.74 -17.43 -16.06
C GLU A 201 26.38 -15.95 -16.13
N PHE A 202 25.71 -15.54 -17.20
CA PHE A 202 25.25 -14.16 -17.38
C PHE A 202 24.19 -13.77 -16.36
N LYS A 203 23.19 -14.63 -16.09
CA LYS A 203 22.19 -14.43 -15.04
C LYS A 203 22.84 -14.18 -13.68
N LYS A 204 23.77 -15.04 -13.27
CA LYS A 204 24.56 -14.86 -12.03
C LYS A 204 25.38 -13.57 -12.02
N SER A 205 25.86 -13.11 -13.18
CA SER A 205 26.56 -11.85 -13.30
C SER A 205 25.62 -10.65 -13.14
N MET A 206 24.43 -10.71 -13.75
CA MET A 206 23.38 -9.71 -13.60
C MET A 206 22.92 -9.59 -12.14
N ASP A 207 22.61 -10.72 -11.49
CA ASP A 207 22.15 -10.73 -10.09
C ASP A 207 23.18 -10.04 -9.18
N ARG A 208 24.47 -10.40 -9.33
CA ARG A 208 25.56 -9.75 -8.58
C ARG A 208 25.69 -8.25 -8.88
N HIS A 209 25.37 -7.80 -10.10
CA HIS A 209 25.41 -6.38 -10.44
C HIS A 209 24.22 -5.63 -9.81
N LEU A 210 23.01 -6.18 -9.89
CA LEU A 210 21.82 -5.64 -9.25
C LEU A 210 21.97 -5.55 -7.73
N ASP A 211 22.54 -6.58 -7.10
CA ASP A 211 22.86 -6.59 -5.67
C ASP A 211 23.84 -5.48 -5.28
N LYS A 212 24.85 -5.22 -6.11
CA LYS A 212 25.79 -4.10 -5.89
C LYS A 212 25.10 -2.74 -6.02
N MET A 213 24.20 -2.59 -6.99
CA MET A 213 23.43 -1.35 -7.20
C MET A 213 22.44 -1.08 -6.06
N ARG A 214 22.00 -2.12 -5.33
CA ARG A 214 21.04 -2.02 -4.22
C ARG A 214 21.41 -0.94 -3.19
N GLY A 215 22.70 -0.78 -2.87
CA GLY A 215 23.16 0.25 -1.93
C GLY A 215 22.78 1.66 -2.39
N GLN A 216 23.10 2.01 -3.64
CA GLN A 216 22.73 3.31 -4.22
C GLN A 216 21.21 3.47 -4.31
N ILE A 217 20.47 2.42 -4.67
CA ILE A 217 19.00 2.45 -4.72
C ILE A 217 18.41 2.75 -3.34
N LEU A 218 18.95 2.13 -2.28
CA LEU A 218 18.53 2.38 -0.91
C LEU A 218 18.84 3.81 -0.46
N ASP A 219 19.97 4.37 -0.86
CA ASP A 219 20.30 5.76 -0.53
C ASP A 219 19.42 6.75 -1.29
N ASN A 220 19.13 6.50 -2.57
CA ASN A 220 18.14 7.27 -3.34
C ASN A 220 16.75 7.18 -2.69
N TYR A 221 16.33 5.98 -2.28
CA TYR A 221 15.07 5.75 -1.58
C TYR A 221 15.02 6.53 -0.25
N ARG A 222 16.06 6.47 0.58
CA ARG A 222 16.14 7.24 1.83
C ARG A 222 16.08 8.74 1.59
N ALA A 223 16.73 9.24 0.54
CA ALA A 223 16.65 10.64 0.15
C ALA A 223 15.23 11.03 -0.29
N SER A 224 14.53 10.12 -0.99
CA SER A 224 13.14 10.33 -1.40
C SER A 224 12.15 10.31 -0.22
N ILE A 225 12.29 9.40 0.75
CA ILE A 225 11.46 9.37 1.97
C ILE A 225 11.68 10.62 2.83
N LYS A 226 12.88 11.20 2.84
CA LYS A 226 13.10 12.48 3.54
C LYS A 226 12.35 13.65 2.88
N LYS A 227 12.04 13.55 1.58
CA LYS A 227 11.24 14.54 0.83
C LYS A 227 9.74 14.23 0.91
N ASP A 228 9.36 12.96 0.79
CA ASP A 228 8.03 12.43 1.09
C ASP A 228 7.97 12.16 2.60
N ASN A 229 8.00 13.24 3.41
CA ASN A 229 7.69 13.21 4.84
C ASN A 229 6.63 12.14 5.05
N ASN A 230 6.97 11.03 5.69
CA ASN A 230 6.13 9.84 5.84
C ASN A 230 4.69 10.30 6.03
N LYS A 231 3.88 10.31 4.97
CA LYS A 231 2.61 11.04 4.98
C LYS A 231 1.64 10.37 5.92
N TYR A 232 1.94 9.16 6.38
CA TYR A 232 1.08 8.41 7.28
C TYR A 232 0.74 9.18 8.58
N PRO A 233 1.71 9.71 9.36
CA PRO A 233 1.42 10.70 10.39
C PRO A 233 0.54 11.89 9.97
N ASP A 234 0.76 12.44 8.78
CA ASP A 234 0.00 13.61 8.29
C ASP A 234 -1.42 13.24 7.83
N ILE A 235 -1.60 12.06 7.25
CA ILE A 235 -2.88 11.42 6.92
C ILE A 235 -3.65 11.17 8.21
N LEU A 236 -3.01 10.62 9.24
CA LEU A 236 -3.65 10.43 10.54
C LEU A 236 -4.04 11.78 11.16
N ARG A 237 -3.22 12.83 11.01
CA ARG A 237 -3.53 14.19 11.50
C ARG A 237 -4.66 14.87 10.74
N SER A 238 -4.86 14.53 9.47
CA SER A 238 -5.97 15.04 8.66
C SER A 238 -7.21 14.15 8.68
N ALA A 239 -7.11 12.95 9.25
CA ALA A 239 -8.21 12.00 9.36
C ALA A 239 -9.33 12.57 10.24
N THR A 240 -10.57 12.30 9.83
CA THR A 240 -11.73 12.63 10.65
C THR A 240 -11.83 11.69 11.85
N ILE A 241 -12.64 12.04 12.85
CA ILE A 241 -12.91 11.16 13.99
C ILE A 241 -13.57 9.86 13.52
N GLU A 242 -14.46 9.96 12.54
CA GLU A 242 -15.07 8.86 11.83
C GLU A 242 -14.01 7.94 11.23
N ASP A 243 -13.04 8.47 10.48
CA ASP A 243 -11.99 7.65 9.87
C ASP A 243 -11.11 6.96 10.92
N ILE A 244 -10.77 7.67 12.02
CA ILE A 244 -9.98 7.09 13.10
C ILE A 244 -10.69 5.89 13.72
N VAL A 245 -11.97 6.03 14.09
CA VAL A 245 -12.70 4.98 14.81
C VAL A 245 -13.22 3.89 13.89
N GLU A 246 -13.74 4.25 12.71
CA GLU A 246 -14.41 3.30 11.80
C GLU A 246 -13.44 2.62 10.81
N ALA A 247 -12.22 3.15 10.62
CA ALA A 247 -11.23 2.54 9.74
C ALA A 247 -9.91 2.25 10.46
N HIS A 248 -9.26 3.25 11.06
CA HIS A 248 -7.91 3.06 11.60
C HIS A 248 -7.88 2.13 12.82
N PHE A 249 -8.87 2.18 13.72
CA PHE A 249 -8.89 1.31 14.90
C PHE A 249 -8.87 -0.18 14.53
N PHE A 250 -9.39 -0.57 13.37
CA PHE A 250 -9.44 -1.97 12.93
C PHE A 250 -8.10 -2.55 12.45
N VAL A 251 -7.03 -1.74 12.45
CA VAL A 251 -5.70 -2.12 11.98
C VAL A 251 -4.67 -1.94 13.09
N GLU A 252 -3.64 -2.78 13.10
CA GLU A 252 -2.52 -2.65 14.04
C GLU A 252 -1.65 -1.44 13.66
N HIS A 253 -1.26 -0.66 14.66
CA HIS A 253 -0.44 0.54 14.49
C HIS A 253 0.81 0.49 15.35
N SER A 254 1.82 1.26 14.94
CA SER A 254 2.95 1.57 15.80
C SER A 254 2.52 2.47 16.96
N VAL A 255 3.26 2.45 18.06
CA VAL A 255 3.02 3.33 19.23
C VAL A 255 2.92 4.82 18.83
N PRO A 256 3.80 5.39 17.98
CA PRO A 256 3.65 6.78 17.53
C PRO A 256 2.36 7.06 16.76
N ALA A 257 1.84 6.10 15.98
CA ALA A 257 0.58 6.28 15.27
C ALA A 257 -0.63 6.20 16.23
N MET A 258 -0.64 5.26 17.18
CA MET A 258 -1.64 5.21 18.26
C MET A 258 -1.67 6.50 19.09
N GLU A 259 -0.50 7.08 19.34
CA GLU A 259 -0.32 8.34 20.04
C GLU A 259 -0.97 9.51 19.28
N ILE A 260 -0.71 9.63 17.97
CA ILE A 260 -1.34 10.64 17.12
C ILE A 260 -2.87 10.52 17.16
N MET A 261 -3.40 9.32 16.90
CA MET A 261 -4.85 9.08 16.92
C MET A 261 -5.47 9.41 18.28
N SER A 262 -4.85 8.97 19.37
CA SER A 262 -5.35 9.23 20.72
C SER A 262 -5.36 10.72 21.05
N ASN A 263 -4.34 11.46 20.65
CA ASN A 263 -4.27 12.91 20.88
C ASN A 263 -5.35 13.65 20.09
N ILE A 264 -5.63 13.27 18.84
CA ILE A 264 -6.73 13.85 18.05
C ILE A 264 -8.08 13.63 18.74
N LEU A 265 -8.34 12.40 19.20
CA LEU A 265 -9.59 12.06 19.91
C LEU A 265 -9.71 12.82 21.24
N LEU A 266 -8.61 13.01 21.98
CA LEU A 266 -8.60 13.78 23.22
C LEU A 266 -8.84 15.27 22.99
N GLU A 267 -8.24 15.85 21.95
CA GLU A 267 -8.51 17.24 21.58
C GLU A 267 -9.97 17.42 21.17
N GLU A 268 -10.57 16.45 20.49
CA GLU A 268 -11.99 16.51 20.16
C GLU A 268 -12.88 16.37 21.42
N CYS A 269 -12.50 15.52 22.38
CA CYS A 269 -13.19 15.43 23.67
C CYS A 269 -13.21 16.78 24.40
N LYS A 270 -12.12 17.57 24.32
CA LYS A 270 -12.04 18.92 24.90
C LYS A 270 -12.93 19.93 24.16
N LYS A 271 -13.02 19.83 22.83
CA LYS A 271 -13.77 20.76 21.99
C LYS A 271 -15.28 20.56 22.05
N THR A 272 -15.73 19.30 22.07
CA THR A 272 -17.15 18.97 21.96
C THR A 272 -17.69 18.32 23.23
N SER A 273 -17.46 17.03 23.42
CA SER A 273 -17.84 16.28 24.61
C SER A 273 -17.16 14.92 24.61
N ALA A 274 -16.60 14.53 25.76
CA ALA A 274 -16.08 13.18 25.95
C ALA A 274 -17.15 12.09 25.73
N PHE A 275 -18.43 12.40 26.00
CA PHE A 275 -19.54 11.47 25.77
C PHE A 275 -19.59 11.01 24.31
N LYS A 276 -19.52 11.94 23.35
CA LYS A 276 -19.66 11.63 21.91
C LYS A 276 -18.55 10.68 21.45
N ILE A 277 -17.33 10.93 21.89
CA ILE A 277 -16.15 10.12 21.50
C ILE A 277 -16.20 8.75 22.19
N ILE A 278 -16.46 8.73 23.50
CA ILE A 278 -16.53 7.47 24.26
C ILE A 278 -17.68 6.60 23.77
N TYR A 279 -18.87 7.15 23.53
CA TYR A 279 -20.02 6.38 23.01
C TYR A 279 -19.73 5.80 21.63
N ARG A 280 -18.99 6.53 20.79
CA ARG A 280 -18.63 6.04 19.45
C ARG A 280 -17.63 4.89 19.51
N ILE A 281 -16.60 5.01 20.34
CA ILE A 281 -15.58 3.97 20.50
C ILE A 281 -16.18 2.75 21.25
N PHE A 282 -17.00 3.02 22.26
CA PHE A 282 -17.54 2.03 23.18
C PHE A 282 -19.07 2.17 23.28
N PRO A 283 -19.85 1.75 22.28
CA PRO A 283 -21.30 1.72 22.43
C PRO A 283 -21.72 0.73 23.53
N ASP A 284 -22.87 0.98 24.17
CA ASP A 284 -23.46 0.04 25.14
C ASP A 284 -23.80 -1.30 24.47
N ASP A 285 -24.42 -1.22 23.30
CA ASP A 285 -24.65 -2.39 22.46
C ASP A 285 -23.34 -2.89 21.86
N PRO A 286 -23.15 -4.21 21.75
CA PRO A 286 -22.02 -4.78 21.03
C PRO A 286 -21.98 -4.28 19.58
N ARG A 287 -20.77 -3.92 19.13
CA ARG A 287 -20.46 -3.53 17.75
C ARG A 287 -19.48 -4.52 17.13
N ASP A 288 -19.32 -4.45 15.82
CA ASP A 288 -18.20 -5.09 15.15
C ASP A 288 -16.88 -4.47 15.63
N ALA A 289 -15.98 -5.35 16.05
CA ALA A 289 -14.65 -5.01 16.55
C ALA A 289 -13.77 -6.26 16.43
N ASN A 290 -12.50 -6.06 16.06
CA ASN A 290 -11.47 -7.09 16.10
C ASN A 290 -10.46 -6.78 17.22
N ASP A 291 -9.45 -7.62 17.38
CA ASP A 291 -8.45 -7.42 18.43
C ASP A 291 -7.76 -6.05 18.35
N ALA A 292 -7.37 -5.62 17.14
CA ALA A 292 -6.72 -4.34 16.91
C ALA A 292 -7.58 -3.16 17.36
N TYR A 293 -8.90 -3.22 17.13
CA TYR A 293 -9.84 -2.20 17.57
C TYR A 293 -9.74 -1.97 19.08
N PHE A 294 -9.79 -3.04 19.85
CA PHE A 294 -9.72 -2.94 21.31
C PHE A 294 -8.34 -2.54 21.81
N VAL A 295 -7.26 -2.92 21.12
CA VAL A 295 -5.89 -2.49 21.46
C VAL A 295 -5.73 -0.98 21.26
N ASN A 296 -6.18 -0.44 20.13
CA ASN A 296 -6.18 1.00 19.85
C ASN A 296 -7.09 1.76 20.83
N ALA A 297 -8.26 1.21 21.14
CA ALA A 297 -9.21 1.78 22.09
C ALA A 297 -8.65 1.77 23.54
N LEU A 298 -7.93 0.72 23.94
CA LEU A 298 -7.22 0.66 25.23
C LEU A 298 -6.16 1.74 25.32
N HIS A 299 -5.37 1.94 24.26
CA HIS A 299 -4.37 3.01 24.22
C HIS A 299 -5.03 4.39 24.42
N PHE A 300 -6.13 4.66 23.72
CA PHE A 300 -6.91 5.89 23.93
C PHE A 300 -7.37 6.04 25.38
N LEU A 301 -7.90 4.99 26.02
CA LEU A 301 -8.34 5.06 27.42
C LEU A 301 -7.18 5.33 28.39
N ILE A 302 -5.99 4.79 28.15
CA ILE A 302 -4.78 5.10 28.94
C ILE A 302 -4.44 6.59 28.83
N ARG A 303 -4.54 7.15 27.62
CA ARG A 303 -4.30 8.58 27.38
C ARG A 303 -5.38 9.46 28.02
N LEU A 304 -6.64 9.02 27.99
CA LEU A 304 -7.75 9.69 28.66
C LEU A 304 -7.58 9.70 30.19
N ASP A 305 -7.18 8.57 30.78
CA ASP A 305 -6.86 8.46 32.20
C ASP A 305 -5.71 9.39 32.62
N ALA A 306 -4.70 9.57 31.76
CA ALA A 306 -3.60 10.50 32.02
C ALA A 306 -3.94 11.98 31.79
N SER A 307 -5.06 12.30 31.12
CA SER A 307 -5.44 13.68 30.79
C SER A 307 -6.05 14.44 31.99
N GLU A 308 -6.44 15.70 31.82
CA GLU A 308 -7.18 16.47 32.83
C GLU A 308 -8.71 16.39 32.67
N LEU A 309 -9.19 15.68 31.64
CA LEU A 309 -10.61 15.56 31.33
C LEU A 309 -11.37 14.83 32.44
N GLN A 310 -12.56 15.35 32.76
CA GLN A 310 -13.54 14.74 33.65
C GLN A 310 -14.61 14.00 32.85
N LEU A 311 -15.11 12.89 33.38
CA LEU A 311 -16.08 12.02 32.71
C LEU A 311 -17.38 11.92 33.51
N ASP A 312 -18.47 12.42 32.93
CA ASP A 312 -19.80 12.34 33.56
C ASP A 312 -20.58 11.08 33.21
N TRP A 313 -20.10 10.32 32.23
CA TRP A 313 -20.75 9.12 31.73
C TRP A 313 -19.73 8.19 31.07
N ALA A 314 -19.96 6.89 31.23
CA ALA A 314 -19.35 5.83 30.47
C ALA A 314 -20.42 4.76 30.18
N PRO A 315 -20.21 3.88 29.19
CA PRO A 315 -21.09 2.74 28.93
C PRO A 315 -21.24 1.86 30.17
N ASP A 316 -22.39 1.22 30.33
CA ASP A 316 -22.71 0.44 31.53
C ASP A 316 -21.70 -0.70 31.74
N TRP A 317 -21.32 -1.36 30.65
CA TRP A 317 -20.32 -2.45 30.65
C TRP A 317 -18.90 -1.97 30.95
N LEU A 318 -18.62 -0.66 30.83
CA LEU A 318 -17.35 -0.01 31.21
C LEU A 318 -17.41 0.75 32.54
N GLY A 319 -18.47 0.53 33.32
CA GLY A 319 -18.58 1.06 34.67
C GLY A 319 -19.61 2.18 34.85
N GLY A 320 -20.33 2.59 33.80
CA GLY A 320 -21.47 3.50 33.92
C GLY A 320 -21.10 4.83 34.61
N GLN A 321 -21.93 5.24 35.56
CA GLN A 321 -21.71 6.48 36.32
C GLN A 321 -20.50 6.45 37.28
N ASN A 322 -19.87 5.29 37.52
CA ASN A 322 -18.70 5.19 38.40
C ASN A 322 -17.46 5.92 37.85
N CYS A 323 -17.49 6.34 36.58
CA CYS A 323 -16.44 7.15 35.99
C CYS A 323 -16.37 8.57 36.57
N ARG A 324 -17.48 9.09 37.13
CA ARG A 324 -17.58 10.44 37.72
C ARG A 324 -16.61 10.64 38.87
N SER A 325 -16.43 9.60 39.68
CA SER A 325 -15.56 9.64 40.85
C SER A 325 -14.11 9.29 40.53
N ASP A 326 -13.89 8.39 39.57
CA ASP A 326 -12.56 7.95 39.16
C ASP A 326 -12.63 7.39 37.73
N LYS A 327 -12.09 8.15 36.77
CA LYS A 327 -11.98 7.70 35.37
C LYS A 327 -11.09 6.47 35.19
N SER A 328 -10.21 6.17 36.14
CA SER A 328 -9.42 4.92 36.13
C SER A 328 -10.34 3.69 36.18
N ASN A 329 -11.61 3.84 36.61
CA ASN A 329 -12.59 2.75 36.61
C ASN A 329 -12.85 2.17 35.21
N LEU A 330 -12.77 2.98 34.14
CA LEU A 330 -12.90 2.47 32.77
C LEU A 330 -11.80 1.44 32.48
N LEU A 331 -10.55 1.77 32.83
CA LEU A 331 -9.40 0.89 32.63
C LEU A 331 -9.44 -0.34 33.55
N LYS A 332 -9.83 -0.16 34.82
CA LYS A 332 -10.05 -1.29 35.76
C LYS A 332 -11.12 -2.27 35.27
N LYS A 333 -12.07 -1.83 34.43
CA LYS A 333 -13.11 -2.68 33.81
C LYS A 333 -12.66 -3.31 32.52
N ILE A 334 -12.08 -2.54 31.59
CA ILE A 334 -11.73 -3.07 30.27
C ILE A 334 -10.50 -3.98 30.30
N ILE A 335 -9.48 -3.67 31.10
CA ILE A 335 -8.23 -4.46 31.12
C ILE A 335 -8.47 -5.95 31.39
N PRO A 336 -9.18 -6.37 32.46
CA PRO A 336 -9.41 -7.80 32.67
C PRO A 336 -10.19 -8.45 31.52
N LEU A 337 -11.18 -7.74 30.94
CA LEU A 337 -11.92 -8.23 29.77
C LEU A 337 -11.00 -8.47 28.56
N LEU A 338 -10.01 -7.62 28.32
CA LEU A 338 -9.08 -7.85 27.21
C LEU A 338 -8.09 -8.99 27.51
N LEU A 339 -7.65 -9.13 28.76
CA LEU A 339 -6.68 -10.16 29.16
C LEU A 339 -7.26 -11.59 29.18
N ASP A 340 -8.58 -11.73 29.33
CA ASP A 340 -9.29 -13.01 29.37
C ASP A 340 -10.18 -13.26 28.13
N HIS A 341 -10.05 -12.42 27.11
CA HIS A 341 -10.81 -12.48 25.87
C HIS A 341 -12.34 -12.38 26.07
N PHE A 342 -12.75 -11.41 26.89
CA PHE A 342 -14.12 -11.07 27.26
C PHE A 342 -14.86 -12.23 27.94
N SER A 343 -14.19 -13.00 28.80
CA SER A 343 -14.76 -14.20 29.41
C SER A 343 -16.11 -13.97 30.12
N THR A 344 -16.30 -12.76 30.64
CA THR A 344 -17.49 -12.32 31.38
C THR A 344 -18.46 -11.44 30.57
N ASP A 345 -18.14 -11.10 29.31
CA ASP A 345 -19.01 -10.38 28.36
C ASP A 345 -19.20 -11.22 27.10
N GLU A 346 -20.15 -12.15 27.18
CA GLU A 346 -20.38 -13.16 26.14
C GLU A 346 -20.66 -12.57 24.74
N PRO A 347 -21.48 -11.51 24.57
CA PRO A 347 -21.64 -10.85 23.27
C PRO A 347 -20.33 -10.39 22.64
N ARG A 348 -19.48 -9.66 23.38
CA ARG A 348 -18.21 -9.14 22.87
C ARG A 348 -17.20 -10.26 22.63
N LYS A 349 -17.19 -11.30 23.48
CA LYS A 349 -16.42 -12.53 23.27
C LYS A 349 -16.76 -13.19 21.93
N ILE A 350 -18.05 -13.42 21.66
CA ILE A 350 -18.50 -14.07 20.41
C ILE A 350 -18.04 -13.25 19.20
N ILE A 351 -18.23 -11.93 19.23
CA ILE A 351 -17.88 -11.05 18.10
C ILE A 351 -16.38 -11.08 17.84
N SER A 352 -15.55 -10.93 18.89
CA SER A 352 -14.09 -10.96 18.79
C SER A 352 -13.58 -12.29 18.21
N LEU A 353 -14.07 -13.42 18.75
CA LEU A 353 -13.71 -14.76 18.27
C LEU A 353 -14.18 -15.00 16.83
N THR A 354 -15.37 -14.49 16.47
CA THR A 354 -15.92 -14.59 15.12
C THR A 354 -15.07 -13.78 14.12
N ALA A 355 -14.63 -12.58 14.49
CA ALA A 355 -13.74 -11.77 13.67
C ALA A 355 -12.41 -12.50 13.38
N ALA A 356 -11.82 -13.13 14.40
CA ALA A 356 -10.63 -13.97 14.25
C ALA A 356 -10.91 -15.17 13.33
N ALA A 357 -12.05 -15.85 13.49
CA ALA A 357 -12.42 -16.99 12.65
C ALA A 357 -12.65 -16.60 11.18
N TYR A 358 -13.34 -15.51 10.89
CA TYR A 358 -13.51 -15.03 9.51
C TYR A 358 -12.18 -14.66 8.86
N ARG A 359 -11.26 -14.05 9.61
CA ARG A 359 -9.90 -13.78 9.10
C ARG A 359 -9.19 -15.08 8.73
N ARG A 360 -9.23 -16.10 9.59
CA ARG A 360 -8.62 -17.41 9.31
C ARG A 360 -9.25 -18.09 8.10
N LEU A 361 -10.58 -18.10 8.01
CA LEU A 361 -11.31 -18.62 6.86
C LEU A 361 -10.94 -17.91 5.55
N ALA A 362 -10.95 -16.58 5.55
CA ALA A 362 -10.57 -15.77 4.40
C ALA A 362 -9.12 -16.05 3.98
N LYS A 363 -8.22 -16.21 4.95
CA LYS A 363 -6.82 -16.56 4.69
C LYS A 363 -6.67 -17.96 4.10
N ILE A 364 -7.36 -18.98 4.62
CA ILE A 364 -7.37 -20.32 4.04
C ILE A 364 -7.84 -20.27 2.58
N LEU A 365 -8.93 -19.54 2.30
CA LEU A 365 -9.47 -19.39 0.94
C LEU A 365 -8.50 -18.66 0.01
N CYS A 366 -7.87 -17.57 0.47
CA CYS A 366 -6.90 -16.81 -0.31
C CYS A 366 -5.66 -17.62 -0.66
N ILE A 367 -5.14 -18.42 0.28
CA ILE A 367 -3.95 -19.25 0.07
C ILE A 367 -4.27 -20.47 -0.79
N SER A 368 -5.44 -21.10 -0.56
CA SER A 368 -5.80 -22.37 -1.23
C SER A 368 -6.44 -22.16 -2.60
N ASN A 369 -6.79 -20.93 -2.99
CA ASN A 369 -7.38 -20.61 -4.28
C ASN A 369 -6.41 -19.79 -5.17
N PRO A 370 -5.88 -20.37 -6.26
CA PRO A 370 -4.99 -19.67 -7.19
C PRO A 370 -5.59 -18.40 -7.82
N ASP A 371 -6.91 -18.29 -7.95
CA ASP A 371 -7.52 -17.11 -8.54
C ASP A 371 -7.41 -15.87 -7.63
N MET A 372 -7.32 -16.07 -6.31
CA MET A 372 -7.10 -14.97 -5.37
C MET A 372 -5.71 -14.36 -5.53
N TRP A 373 -4.70 -15.18 -5.85
CA TRP A 373 -3.37 -14.71 -6.20
C TRP A 373 -3.37 -13.87 -7.47
N LYS A 374 -4.04 -14.31 -8.54
CA LYS A 374 -4.16 -13.53 -9.78
C LYS A 374 -4.82 -12.17 -9.53
N VAL A 375 -5.85 -12.11 -8.68
CA VAL A 375 -6.48 -10.83 -8.30
C VAL A 375 -5.49 -9.93 -7.56
N ALA A 376 -4.66 -10.49 -6.69
CA ALA A 376 -3.65 -9.74 -5.94
C ALA A 376 -2.52 -9.23 -6.85
N GLU A 377 -2.07 -10.02 -7.82
CA GLU A 377 -1.13 -9.61 -8.87
C GLU A 377 -1.71 -8.48 -9.73
N LEU A 378 -2.97 -8.59 -10.15
CA LEU A 378 -3.66 -7.53 -10.90
C LEU A 378 -3.74 -6.23 -10.11
N LYS A 379 -4.02 -6.32 -8.79
CA LYS A 379 -4.00 -5.15 -7.91
C LYS A 379 -2.59 -4.54 -7.81
N HIS A 380 -1.56 -5.37 -7.68
CA HIS A 380 -0.18 -4.92 -7.68
C HIS A 380 0.15 -4.14 -8.95
N VAL A 381 -0.16 -4.72 -10.12
CA VAL A 381 0.03 -4.09 -11.44
C VAL A 381 -0.78 -2.80 -11.55
N ALA A 382 -2.03 -2.78 -11.09
CA ALA A 382 -2.86 -1.56 -11.08
C ALA A 382 -2.25 -0.46 -10.21
N THR A 383 -1.74 -0.79 -9.01
CA THR A 383 -1.00 0.17 -8.19
C THR A 383 0.23 0.69 -8.95
N ARG A 384 1.01 -0.22 -9.53
CA ARG A 384 2.20 0.14 -10.34
C ARG A 384 1.86 1.03 -11.52
N PHE A 385 0.69 0.91 -12.12
CA PHE A 385 0.29 1.69 -13.27
C PHE A 385 -0.31 3.07 -12.92
N PHE A 386 -1.12 3.15 -11.86
CA PHE A 386 -1.91 4.36 -11.55
C PHE A 386 -1.33 5.26 -10.45
N TYR A 387 -0.55 4.72 -9.51
CA TYR A 387 -0.06 5.50 -8.37
C TYR A 387 1.28 6.16 -8.69
N SER A 388 1.58 7.30 -8.04
CA SER A 388 2.87 7.99 -8.20
C SER A 388 4.04 7.06 -7.83
N GLU A 389 5.14 7.11 -8.60
CA GLU A 389 6.36 6.31 -8.31
C GLU A 389 6.94 6.59 -6.92
N PHE A 390 6.68 7.78 -6.38
CA PHE A 390 7.22 8.21 -5.10
C PHE A 390 6.28 7.93 -3.92
N SER A 391 5.07 7.43 -4.17
CA SER A 391 4.09 7.17 -3.11
C SER A 391 4.49 5.95 -2.26
N TRP A 392 4.12 5.98 -0.98
CA TRP A 392 4.29 4.82 -0.10
C TRP A 392 3.58 3.59 -0.65
N GLU A 393 2.35 3.76 -1.15
CA GLU A 393 1.53 2.70 -1.76
C GLU A 393 2.31 1.97 -2.86
N GLN A 394 3.02 2.71 -3.71
CA GLN A 394 3.88 2.18 -4.75
C GLN A 394 5.08 1.40 -4.18
N HIS A 395 5.79 1.99 -3.22
CA HIS A 395 7.01 1.39 -2.65
C HIS A 395 6.73 0.03 -2.00
N VAL A 396 5.63 -0.08 -1.25
CA VAL A 396 5.25 -1.30 -0.53
C VAL A 396 4.23 -2.17 -1.28
N SER A 397 3.88 -1.86 -2.53
CA SER A 397 2.97 -2.71 -3.32
C SER A 397 3.63 -4.03 -3.68
N SER A 398 2.94 -5.14 -3.36
CA SER A 398 3.26 -6.51 -3.79
C SER A 398 1.96 -7.33 -3.91
N ALA A 399 2.00 -8.48 -4.57
CA ALA A 399 0.85 -9.38 -4.61
C ALA A 399 0.50 -9.87 -3.19
N GLU A 400 1.50 -10.23 -2.40
CA GLU A 400 1.37 -10.71 -1.02
C GLU A 400 0.69 -9.67 -0.12
N ARG A 401 1.11 -8.40 -0.17
CA ARG A 401 0.48 -7.32 0.60
C ARG A 401 -0.97 -7.12 0.19
N ASN A 402 -1.25 -7.18 -1.11
CA ASN A 402 -2.62 -7.06 -1.61
C ASN A 402 -3.48 -8.23 -1.13
N LEU A 403 -2.93 -9.45 -1.10
CA LEU A 403 -3.60 -10.63 -0.56
C LEU A 403 -3.91 -10.48 0.94
N ILE A 404 -2.96 -9.95 1.72
CA ILE A 404 -3.18 -9.60 3.14
C ILE A 404 -4.33 -8.61 3.29
N GLY A 405 -4.33 -7.55 2.49
CA GLY A 405 -5.42 -6.57 2.48
C GLY A 405 -6.78 -7.20 2.16
N GLN A 406 -6.83 -8.17 1.25
CA GLN A 406 -8.07 -8.83 0.87
C GLN A 406 -8.69 -9.62 2.01
N TRP A 407 -7.93 -10.49 2.68
CA TRP A 407 -8.51 -11.28 3.77
C TRP A 407 -8.84 -10.42 4.99
N ASN A 408 -8.12 -9.30 5.21
CA ASN A 408 -8.48 -8.32 6.23
C ASN A 408 -9.86 -7.70 5.93
N ASN A 409 -10.06 -7.24 4.68
CA ASN A 409 -11.31 -6.62 4.26
C ASN A 409 -12.49 -7.60 4.35
N ILE A 410 -12.30 -8.85 3.90
CA ILE A 410 -13.32 -9.90 4.03
C ILE A 410 -13.68 -10.11 5.50
N ALA A 411 -12.69 -10.24 6.38
CA ALA A 411 -12.93 -10.44 7.81
C ALA A 411 -13.74 -9.28 8.44
N LEU A 412 -13.40 -8.03 8.08
CA LEU A 412 -14.10 -6.85 8.57
C LEU A 412 -15.56 -6.83 8.09
N MET A 413 -15.78 -7.02 6.78
CA MET A 413 -17.12 -7.04 6.20
C MET A 413 -18.00 -8.14 6.80
N GLU A 414 -17.47 -9.36 6.91
CA GLU A 414 -18.23 -10.49 7.46
C GLU A 414 -18.52 -10.34 8.97
N THR A 415 -17.61 -9.70 9.71
CA THR A 415 -17.84 -9.38 11.13
C THR A 415 -18.97 -8.35 11.29
N ALA A 416 -18.95 -7.27 10.49
CA ALA A 416 -20.01 -6.27 10.48
C ALA A 416 -21.37 -6.89 10.13
N GLU A 417 -21.39 -7.73 9.10
CA GLU A 417 -22.59 -8.45 8.67
C GLU A 417 -23.09 -9.44 9.73
N PHE A 418 -22.18 -10.15 10.41
CA PHE A 418 -22.51 -11.03 11.52
C PHE A 418 -23.19 -10.26 12.67
N VAL A 419 -22.65 -9.11 13.08
CA VAL A 419 -23.25 -8.28 14.13
C VAL A 419 -24.64 -7.79 13.70
N ARG A 420 -24.77 -7.31 12.46
CA ARG A 420 -26.04 -6.85 11.89
C ARG A 420 -27.10 -7.95 11.85
N ARG A 421 -26.75 -9.20 11.49
CA ARG A 421 -27.68 -10.35 11.48
C ARG A 421 -28.19 -10.74 12.87
N HIS A 422 -27.42 -10.44 13.92
CA HIS A 422 -27.74 -10.80 15.31
C HIS A 422 -28.26 -9.62 16.14
N LYS A 423 -28.32 -8.43 15.55
CA LYS A 423 -28.92 -7.24 16.14
C LYS A 423 -30.19 -6.86 15.36
N PRO A 424 -31.39 -7.32 15.77
CA PRO A 424 -32.63 -6.88 15.14
C PRO A 424 -32.80 -5.37 15.29
N SER A 425 -33.44 -4.70 14.32
CA SER A 425 -33.45 -3.23 14.16
C SER A 425 -33.86 -2.43 15.41
N ASN A 426 -34.59 -3.03 16.35
CA ASN A 426 -35.04 -2.43 17.62
C ASN A 426 -34.74 -3.31 18.85
N GLY A 427 -33.83 -4.28 18.77
CA GLY A 427 -33.64 -5.27 19.85
C GLY A 427 -32.19 -5.48 20.27
N LYS A 428 -32.04 -6.09 21.45
CA LYS A 428 -30.74 -6.48 22.02
C LYS A 428 -30.06 -7.55 21.14
N PHE A 429 -28.74 -7.59 21.19
CA PHE A 429 -27.93 -8.61 20.52
C PHE A 429 -28.36 -10.02 20.95
N ASN A 430 -28.65 -10.90 19.98
CA ASN A 430 -29.08 -12.28 20.26
C ASN A 430 -27.86 -13.19 20.47
N THR A 431 -27.37 -13.21 21.71
CA THR A 431 -26.17 -13.96 22.13
C THR A 431 -26.26 -15.46 21.81
N ASN A 432 -27.40 -16.11 22.10
CA ASN A 432 -27.54 -17.55 21.89
C ASN A 432 -27.47 -17.92 20.42
N LYS A 433 -28.14 -17.15 19.56
CA LYS A 433 -28.11 -17.37 18.10
C LYS A 433 -26.71 -17.08 17.54
N ALA A 434 -26.07 -16.00 18.00
CA ALA A 434 -24.71 -15.63 17.60
C ALA A 434 -23.70 -16.72 17.98
N LYS A 435 -23.80 -17.29 19.19
CA LYS A 435 -22.96 -18.40 19.65
C LYS A 435 -23.15 -19.64 18.78
N ALA A 436 -24.39 -20.00 18.46
CA ALA A 436 -24.67 -21.13 17.58
C ALA A 436 -24.10 -20.94 16.16
N GLU A 437 -24.19 -19.73 15.59
CA GLU A 437 -23.57 -19.41 14.29
C GLU A 437 -22.04 -19.43 14.38
N PHE A 438 -21.44 -18.89 15.44
CA PHE A 438 -19.99 -18.95 15.68
C PHE A 438 -19.47 -20.41 15.71
N LEU A 439 -20.13 -21.30 16.44
CA LEU A 439 -19.74 -22.72 16.47
C LEU A 439 -19.84 -23.36 15.08
N LYS A 440 -20.85 -22.99 14.28
CA LYS A 440 -20.97 -23.43 12.88
C LYS A 440 -19.84 -22.89 11.99
N ILE A 441 -19.38 -21.66 12.24
CA ILE A 441 -18.23 -21.06 11.55
C ILE A 441 -16.97 -21.88 11.85
N LEU A 442 -16.74 -22.26 13.12
CA LEU A 442 -15.61 -23.13 13.49
C LEU A 442 -15.66 -24.51 12.81
N GLU A 443 -16.85 -25.13 12.74
CA GLU A 443 -17.02 -26.38 12.00
C GLU A 443 -16.79 -26.22 10.48
N THR A 444 -17.14 -25.06 9.92
CA THR A 444 -16.84 -24.73 8.52
C THR A 444 -15.34 -24.57 8.30
N GLU A 445 -14.63 -23.93 9.23
CA GLU A 445 -13.17 -23.78 9.22
C GLU A 445 -12.47 -25.14 9.28
N LYS A 446 -12.90 -26.01 10.19
CA LYS A 446 -12.45 -27.39 10.30
C LYS A 446 -12.68 -28.19 9.01
N ALA A 447 -13.86 -28.05 8.40
CA ALA A 447 -14.19 -28.71 7.14
C ALA A 447 -13.31 -28.21 5.98
N LEU A 448 -13.03 -26.89 5.94
CA LEU A 448 -12.20 -26.27 4.92
C LEU A 448 -10.74 -26.74 5.04
N LEU A 449 -10.19 -26.77 6.25
CA LEU A 449 -8.85 -27.31 6.52
C LEU A 449 -8.77 -28.80 6.15
N SER A 450 -9.82 -29.57 6.42
CA SER A 450 -9.87 -30.99 6.02
C SER A 450 -9.90 -31.17 4.50
N LYS A 451 -10.47 -30.22 3.76
CA LYS A 451 -10.45 -30.20 2.29
C LYS A 451 -9.07 -29.85 1.72
N PHE A 452 -8.26 -29.10 2.47
CA PHE A 452 -6.90 -28.70 2.09
C PHE A 452 -5.88 -29.26 3.10
N PRO A 453 -5.64 -30.59 3.12
CA PRO A 453 -4.76 -31.21 4.12
C PRO A 453 -3.30 -30.74 4.03
N ASN A 454 -2.89 -30.15 2.90
CA ASN A 454 -1.59 -29.54 2.67
C ASN A 454 -1.57 -28.02 2.94
N TYR A 455 -2.57 -27.47 3.64
CA TYR A 455 -2.65 -26.03 3.92
C TYR A 455 -1.38 -25.47 4.57
N GLY A 456 -0.78 -26.20 5.53
CA GLY A 456 0.48 -25.79 6.17
C GLY A 456 1.62 -25.56 5.16
N GLN A 457 1.77 -26.47 4.19
CA GLN A 457 2.72 -26.36 3.10
C GLN A 457 2.36 -25.20 2.15
N LEU A 458 1.10 -25.12 1.71
CA LEU A 458 0.63 -24.04 0.82
C LEU A 458 0.87 -22.66 1.44
N ARG A 459 0.64 -22.53 2.75
CA ARG A 459 0.92 -21.31 3.50
C ARG A 459 2.42 -20.99 3.54
N SER A 460 3.26 -21.99 3.76
CA SER A 460 4.72 -21.79 3.77
C SER A 460 5.24 -21.39 2.39
N GLU A 461 4.74 -22.00 1.33
CA GLU A 461 5.10 -21.70 -0.06
C GLU A 461 4.58 -20.32 -0.50
N ALA A 462 3.38 -19.95 -0.05
CA ALA A 462 2.79 -18.63 -0.26
C ALA A 462 3.65 -17.49 0.29
N ASN A 463 4.44 -17.74 1.35
CA ASN A 463 5.42 -16.82 1.94
C ASN A 463 4.97 -15.35 1.92
N THR A 464 3.76 -15.08 2.45
CA THR A 464 3.08 -13.78 2.26
C THR A 464 3.76 -12.61 2.97
N GLY A 465 4.88 -12.83 3.66
CA GLY A 465 5.58 -11.80 4.43
C GLY A 465 4.77 -11.24 5.60
N GLU A 466 3.73 -11.96 6.07
CA GLU A 466 2.97 -11.55 7.24
C GLU A 466 3.90 -11.56 8.48
N LEU A 467 4.10 -10.38 9.09
CA LEU A 467 5.01 -10.22 10.24
C LEU A 467 4.59 -11.05 11.45
N TYR A 468 3.28 -11.20 11.66
CA TYR A 468 2.69 -11.95 12.76
C TYR A 468 1.66 -12.94 12.18
N PRO A 469 1.98 -14.25 12.12
CA PRO A 469 1.06 -15.24 11.56
C PRO A 469 -0.25 -15.29 12.34
N THR A 470 -1.32 -14.80 11.72
CA THR A 470 -2.63 -14.70 12.38
C THR A 470 -3.49 -15.97 12.28
N ASP A 471 -3.00 -17.01 11.59
CA ASP A 471 -3.72 -18.29 11.43
C ASP A 471 -3.97 -19.03 12.74
N ILE A 472 -3.16 -18.75 13.76
CA ILE A 472 -3.25 -19.41 15.06
C ILE A 472 -3.88 -18.51 16.13
N SER A 473 -4.22 -17.26 15.77
CA SER A 473 -4.90 -16.33 16.65
C SER A 473 -6.27 -16.89 17.03
N CYS A 474 -6.58 -16.87 18.32
CA CYS A 474 -7.77 -17.50 18.91
C CYS A 474 -7.88 -19.01 18.64
N VAL A 475 -6.75 -19.69 18.46
CA VAL A 475 -6.64 -21.16 18.47
C VAL A 475 -5.55 -21.58 19.45
N LEU A 476 -4.32 -21.11 19.23
CA LEU A 476 -3.16 -21.40 20.08
C LEU A 476 -2.62 -20.17 20.81
N TYR A 477 -3.05 -18.99 20.38
CA TYR A 477 -2.49 -17.72 20.77
C TYR A 477 -3.60 -16.69 21.00
N ASP A 478 -3.57 -16.01 22.15
CA ASP A 478 -4.49 -14.91 22.44
C ASP A 478 -3.92 -13.58 21.97
N ASN A 479 -4.33 -13.17 20.77
CA ASN A 479 -3.82 -11.96 20.15
C ASN A 479 -4.38 -10.69 20.82
N LEU A 480 -5.63 -10.71 21.30
CA LEU A 480 -6.23 -9.60 22.05
C LEU A 480 -5.51 -9.36 23.37
N GLY A 481 -5.37 -10.40 24.20
CA GLY A 481 -4.71 -10.29 25.49
C GLY A 481 -3.22 -9.96 25.34
N HIS A 482 -2.57 -10.49 24.30
CA HIS A 482 -1.21 -10.10 23.95
C HIS A 482 -1.10 -8.62 23.59
N GLY A 483 -1.92 -8.13 22.66
CA GLY A 483 -1.93 -6.74 22.23
C GLY A 483 -2.21 -5.78 23.38
N ALA A 484 -3.12 -6.14 24.29
CA ALA A 484 -3.38 -5.37 25.50
C ALA A 484 -2.12 -5.26 26.39
N LEU A 485 -1.39 -6.36 26.60
CA LEU A 485 -0.14 -6.32 27.37
C LEU A 485 0.96 -5.51 26.66
N CYS A 486 1.04 -5.56 25.33
CA CYS A 486 1.97 -4.73 24.57
C CYS A 486 1.75 -3.23 24.76
N VAL A 487 0.50 -2.79 24.92
CA VAL A 487 0.17 -1.40 25.24
C VAL A 487 0.43 -1.08 26.72
N LEU A 488 0.17 -2.03 27.63
CA LEU A 488 0.29 -1.83 29.07
C LEU A 488 1.73 -1.89 29.59
N LYS A 489 2.61 -2.65 28.94
CA LYS A 489 3.96 -2.97 29.46
C LYS A 489 4.82 -1.72 29.70
N ASP A 490 4.65 -0.69 28.88
CA ASP A 490 5.44 0.54 28.96
C ASP A 490 4.76 1.61 29.84
N ASN A 491 3.55 1.32 30.35
CA ASN A 491 2.82 2.20 31.26
C ASN A 491 3.00 1.76 32.72
N GLY A 492 3.78 2.49 33.52
CA GLY A 492 4.12 2.12 34.89
C GLY A 492 2.91 1.83 35.79
N LYS A 493 1.91 2.73 35.81
CA LYS A 493 0.68 2.60 36.63
C LYS A 493 -0.07 1.32 36.28
N TRP A 494 -0.35 1.12 35.00
CA TRP A 494 -1.21 0.03 34.55
C TRP A 494 -0.49 -1.32 34.47
N ARG A 495 0.83 -1.34 34.22
CA ARG A 495 1.68 -2.52 34.38
C ARG A 495 1.65 -3.03 35.82
N GLU A 496 1.82 -2.15 36.81
CA GLU A 496 1.78 -2.54 38.22
C GLU A 496 0.38 -3.03 38.64
N TYR A 497 -0.67 -2.38 38.13
CA TYR A 497 -2.05 -2.81 38.36
C TYR A 497 -2.29 -4.24 37.88
N VAL A 498 -1.90 -4.60 36.64
CA VAL A 498 -2.11 -5.97 36.14
C VAL A 498 -1.25 -6.99 36.88
N LEU A 499 -0.01 -6.65 37.24
CA LEU A 499 0.86 -7.52 38.02
C LEU A 499 0.31 -7.80 39.43
N SER A 500 -0.30 -6.80 40.06
CA SER A 500 -0.82 -6.91 41.43
C SER A 500 -2.22 -7.51 41.52
N LYS A 501 -3.09 -7.27 40.52
CA LYS A 501 -4.51 -7.67 40.57
C LYS A 501 -4.87 -8.82 39.64
N HIS A 502 -4.13 -9.01 38.55
CA HIS A 502 -4.48 -9.91 37.45
C HIS A 502 -3.34 -10.84 37.04
N LYS A 503 -2.41 -11.13 37.97
CA LYS A 503 -1.21 -11.96 37.71
C LYS A 503 -1.53 -13.30 37.05
N ASN A 504 -2.63 -13.95 37.44
CA ASN A 504 -3.04 -15.24 36.87
C ASN A 504 -3.37 -15.13 35.38
N LEU A 505 -4.06 -14.06 34.96
CA LEU A 505 -4.35 -13.82 33.54
C LEU A 505 -3.06 -13.61 32.72
N ILE A 506 -2.05 -12.95 33.31
CA ILE A 506 -0.74 -12.79 32.66
C ILE A 506 -0.03 -14.15 32.53
N LEU A 507 -0.11 -15.02 33.54
CA LEU A 507 0.43 -16.38 33.48
C LEU A 507 -0.26 -17.23 32.41
N GLU A 508 -1.57 -17.14 32.29
CA GLU A 508 -2.34 -17.81 31.22
C GLU A 508 -1.94 -17.31 29.83
N LEU A 509 -1.82 -15.99 29.63
CA LEU A 509 -1.36 -15.42 28.37
C LEU A 509 0.06 -15.84 28.03
N ALA A 510 0.94 -15.95 29.03
CA ALA A 510 2.30 -16.45 28.83
C ALA A 510 2.30 -17.94 28.43
N ALA A 511 1.39 -18.74 29.01
CA ALA A 511 1.18 -20.15 28.61
C ALA A 511 0.66 -20.29 27.18
N LEU A 512 -0.13 -19.34 26.72
CA LEU A 512 -0.58 -19.22 25.32
C LEU A 512 0.50 -18.65 24.39
N GLY A 513 1.71 -18.32 24.89
CA GLY A 513 2.85 -17.90 24.08
C GLY A 513 3.04 -16.38 23.95
N SER A 514 2.36 -15.56 24.74
CA SER A 514 2.55 -14.10 24.74
C SER A 514 3.95 -13.72 25.23
N TRP A 515 4.79 -13.19 24.34
CA TRP A 515 6.12 -12.69 24.71
C TRP A 515 6.05 -11.48 25.64
N SER A 516 5.04 -10.62 25.50
CA SER A 516 4.85 -9.46 26.37
C SER A 516 4.49 -9.88 27.79
N ALA A 517 3.70 -10.94 27.95
CA ALA A 517 3.43 -11.53 29.26
C ALA A 517 4.71 -12.07 29.92
N GLN A 518 5.56 -12.76 29.15
CA GLN A 518 6.85 -13.25 29.63
C GLN A 518 7.80 -12.11 30.04
N GLU A 519 7.83 -11.01 29.28
CA GLU A 519 8.60 -9.82 29.60
C GLU A 519 8.12 -9.17 30.90
N ILE A 520 6.80 -9.03 31.08
CA ILE A 520 6.22 -8.42 32.29
C ILE A 520 6.50 -9.27 33.54
N LEU A 521 6.42 -10.60 33.43
CA LEU A 521 6.61 -11.51 34.56
C LEU A 521 8.09 -11.81 34.88
N GLY A 522 9.00 -11.63 33.92
CA GLY A 522 10.41 -12.03 34.00
C GLY A 522 10.68 -13.44 33.46
N LYS A 523 11.94 -13.74 33.11
CA LYS A 523 12.36 -15.03 32.52
C LYS A 523 12.20 -16.20 33.51
N ASN A 524 11.94 -17.41 32.98
CA ASN A 524 11.86 -18.71 33.69
C ASN A 524 10.63 -18.94 34.58
N ILE A 525 9.44 -18.97 33.98
CA ILE A 525 8.20 -19.30 34.70
C ILE A 525 7.60 -20.58 34.12
N TYR A 526 7.12 -21.46 35.00
CA TYR A 526 6.39 -22.66 34.60
C TYR A 526 4.98 -22.28 34.18
N PHE A 527 4.60 -22.65 32.96
CA PHE A 527 3.32 -22.32 32.38
C PHE A 527 2.33 -23.48 32.61
N GLY A 528 1.10 -23.16 33.02
CA GLY A 528 0.05 -24.14 33.32
C GLY A 528 -0.45 -24.92 32.09
N ASN A 529 -1.55 -25.65 32.24
CA ASN A 529 -2.11 -26.49 31.16
C ASN A 529 -2.65 -25.63 30.01
N LYS A 530 -1.83 -25.44 28.98
CA LYS A 530 -2.17 -24.67 27.77
C LYS A 530 -3.47 -25.15 27.10
N HIS A 531 -3.74 -26.46 27.13
CA HIS A 531 -4.88 -27.05 26.42
C HIS A 531 -6.21 -26.62 27.04
N GLU A 532 -6.33 -26.76 28.35
CA GLU A 532 -7.53 -26.38 29.12
C GLU A 532 -7.82 -24.89 28.93
N ILE A 533 -6.80 -24.04 29.13
CA ILE A 533 -6.92 -22.57 28.96
C ILE A 533 -7.43 -22.21 27.55
N ALA A 534 -6.81 -22.77 26.50
CA ALA A 534 -7.20 -22.46 25.13
C ALA A 534 -8.61 -22.96 24.78
N SER A 535 -8.97 -24.17 25.22
CA SER A 535 -10.29 -24.76 24.96
C SER A 535 -11.43 -23.95 25.60
N GLU A 536 -11.26 -23.53 26.86
CA GLU A 536 -12.25 -22.69 27.56
C GLU A 536 -12.34 -21.29 26.94
N ARG A 537 -11.18 -20.72 26.61
CA ARG A 537 -11.12 -19.34 26.11
C ARG A 537 -11.69 -19.21 24.71
N PHE A 538 -11.36 -20.11 23.78
CA PHE A 538 -11.68 -19.96 22.36
C PHE A 538 -12.78 -20.91 21.88
N PHE A 539 -13.00 -22.04 22.56
CA PHE A 539 -13.89 -23.12 22.10
C PHE A 539 -15.00 -23.46 23.10
N TYR A 540 -15.24 -22.61 24.11
CA TYR A 540 -16.26 -22.84 25.14
C TYR A 540 -16.15 -24.21 25.84
N GLY A 541 -14.91 -24.67 26.05
CA GLY A 541 -14.60 -25.95 26.69
C GLY A 541 -14.65 -27.17 25.76
N ASP A 542 -14.88 -26.98 24.45
CA ASP A 542 -14.80 -28.08 23.48
C ASP A 542 -13.34 -28.45 23.18
N GLU A 543 -12.79 -29.34 24.03
CA GLU A 543 -11.43 -29.86 23.88
C GLU A 543 -11.23 -30.63 22.57
N ALA A 544 -12.25 -31.34 22.08
CA ALA A 544 -12.15 -32.16 20.87
C ALA A 544 -12.00 -31.28 19.62
N LEU A 545 -12.80 -30.22 19.53
CA LEU A 545 -12.68 -29.22 18.48
C LEU A 545 -11.34 -28.50 18.55
N TYR A 546 -10.93 -28.07 19.75
CA TYR A 546 -9.63 -27.43 19.96
C TYR A 546 -8.44 -28.31 19.50
N ILE A 547 -8.41 -29.59 19.87
CA ILE A 547 -7.37 -30.53 19.46
C ILE A 547 -7.36 -30.71 17.94
N THR A 548 -8.55 -30.79 17.33
CA THR A 548 -8.69 -30.94 15.88
C THR A 548 -8.15 -29.71 15.14
N MET A 549 -8.56 -28.51 15.55
CA MET A 549 -8.11 -27.25 14.97
C MET A 549 -6.60 -27.04 15.14
N THR A 550 -6.08 -27.34 16.33
CA THR A 550 -4.63 -27.26 16.63
C THR A 550 -3.82 -28.16 15.70
N LYS A 551 -4.26 -29.40 15.48
CA LYS A 551 -3.59 -30.34 14.56
C LYS A 551 -3.65 -29.85 13.12
N ALA A 552 -4.77 -29.27 12.70
CA ALA A 552 -4.95 -28.77 11.34
C ALA A 552 -4.08 -27.54 11.02
N TYR A 553 -3.74 -26.73 12.02
CA TYR A 553 -2.83 -25.58 11.88
C TYR A 553 -1.36 -25.87 12.20
N ALA A 554 -1.04 -27.09 12.64
CA ALA A 554 0.32 -27.50 12.89
C ALA A 554 1.16 -27.36 11.59
N PRO A 555 2.43 -26.90 11.71
CA PRO A 555 3.29 -26.68 10.56
C PRO A 555 3.56 -27.95 9.75
#